data_AF-A0A2X4TUV5-F1
#
_entry.id   AF-A0A2X4TUV5-F1
#
_cell.length_a   1.000
_cell.length_b   1.000
_cell.length_c   1.000
_cell.angle_alpha   90.00
_cell.angle_beta   90.00
_cell.angle_gamma   90.00
#
_symmetry.space_group_name_H-M   'P 1'
#
loop_
_entity.id
_entity.type
_entity.pdbx_description
1 polymer ?
#
loop_
_entity_poly.entity_id
_entity_poly.type
_entity_poly.pdbx_seq_one_letter_code
_entity_poly.pdbx_strand_id
1 'polypeptide(L)'
;MSLIKKICLGFLIVLLLLIGGLAYLLGTTSGLHTVINGAARWVPGLDIAGVSGGWRDLTLKGVKYQMPGVTVNAGQFHLSLDLSCFKRSSLCVNALTAQDVDVVVKTKEMTPSAPVEETGEPTTNLSTPYPITLRMLALNNVKVSVDDTAISLGEFRTGAQWQERALTLLPTKISSLLIALPKTPQNPLPEAVQPVVEVAKKVGEKVDEAAKPAPQPEEKPLGETLKELFAKPLLPDLPDIRLPLDITVKEISGEQLRLTGDTEVLITSLLLQASTKDQHIQLDNFDVKSPQGTLSARGRRRWPATGRWRWWRTAR
;
A
#
# COMPACT_ATOMS: atom_id res chain seq x y z
N MET A 1 49.77 34.58 -27.87
CA MET A 1 48.58 34.25 -27.03
C MET A 1 48.99 33.17 -26.04
N SER A 2 48.90 33.42 -24.72
CA SER A 2 49.42 32.51 -23.69
C SER A 2 48.71 31.15 -23.70
N LEU A 3 49.46 30.07 -23.45
CA LEU A 3 48.96 28.68 -23.44
C LEU A 3 47.71 28.51 -22.56
N ILE A 4 47.64 29.24 -21.45
CA ILE A 4 46.52 29.28 -20.51
C ILE A 4 45.22 29.75 -21.18
N LYS A 5 45.26 30.74 -22.08
CA LYS A 5 44.08 31.19 -22.83
C LYS A 5 43.57 30.11 -23.80
N LYS A 6 44.46 29.30 -24.38
CA LYS A 6 44.09 28.18 -25.26
C LYS A 6 43.46 27.02 -24.47
N ILE A 7 43.99 26.72 -23.27
CA ILE A 7 43.45 25.70 -22.37
C ILE A 7 42.09 26.12 -21.81
N CYS A 8 41.95 27.37 -21.34
CA CYS A 8 40.64 27.90 -20.89
C CYS A 8 39.60 27.93 -22.02
N LEU A 9 40.01 28.29 -23.25
CA LEU A 9 39.09 28.28 -24.39
C LEU A 9 38.67 26.84 -24.76
N GLY A 10 39.61 25.89 -24.75
CA GLY A 10 39.31 24.48 -24.96
C GLY A 10 38.35 23.92 -23.91
N PHE A 11 38.59 24.22 -22.63
CA PHE A 11 37.69 23.82 -21.54
C PHE A 11 36.30 24.45 -21.67
N LEU A 12 36.21 25.74 -22.03
CA LEU A 12 34.94 26.42 -22.25
C LEU A 12 34.13 25.79 -23.40
N ILE A 13 34.81 25.41 -24.50
CA ILE A 13 34.16 24.73 -25.65
C ILE A 13 33.65 23.35 -25.23
N VAL A 14 34.43 22.58 -24.47
CA VAL A 14 34.01 21.27 -23.95
C VAL A 14 32.83 21.42 -22.99
N LEU A 15 32.85 22.42 -22.09
CA LEU A 15 31.75 22.69 -21.18
C LEU A 15 30.47 23.08 -21.92
N LEU A 16 30.57 23.95 -22.93
CA LEU A 16 29.43 24.32 -23.79
C LEU A 16 28.89 23.12 -24.58
N LEU A 17 29.77 22.25 -25.08
CA LEU A 17 29.38 21.00 -25.72
C LEU A 17 28.65 20.06 -24.75
N LEU A 18 29.13 19.97 -23.51
CA LEU A 18 28.49 19.15 -22.47
C LEU A 18 27.10 19.68 -22.11
N ILE A 19 26.97 20.98 -21.89
CA ILE A 19 25.68 21.62 -21.59
C ILE A 19 24.74 21.53 -22.79
N GLY A 20 25.24 21.77 -24.00
CA GLY A 20 24.46 21.65 -25.24
C GLY A 20 24.01 20.23 -25.51
N GLY A 21 24.89 19.24 -25.30
CA GLY A 21 24.56 17.83 -25.38
C GLY A 21 23.52 17.42 -24.35
N LEU A 22 23.66 17.87 -23.10
CA LEU A 22 22.69 17.61 -22.03
C LEU A 22 21.34 18.27 -22.34
N ALA A 23 21.34 19.52 -22.81
CA ALA A 23 20.14 20.22 -23.25
C ALA A 23 19.47 19.53 -24.45
N TYR A 24 20.24 18.94 -25.37
CA TYR A 24 19.72 18.14 -26.46
C TYR A 24 19.09 16.83 -25.97
N LEU A 25 19.78 16.10 -25.07
CA LEU A 25 19.31 14.85 -24.48
C LEU A 25 18.01 15.05 -23.67
N LEU A 26 17.95 16.12 -22.88
CA LEU A 26 16.79 16.45 -22.04
C LEU A 26 15.72 17.25 -22.79
N GLY A 27 16.06 17.93 -23.88
CA GLY A 27 15.14 18.82 -24.61
C GLY A 27 14.46 18.17 -25.81
N THR A 28 15.10 17.17 -26.43
CA THR A 28 14.58 16.54 -27.65
C THR A 28 13.96 15.17 -27.38
N THR A 29 12.99 14.78 -28.22
CA THR A 29 12.35 13.46 -28.14
C THR A 29 13.34 12.33 -28.42
N SER A 30 14.22 12.49 -29.41
CA SER A 30 15.28 11.53 -29.73
C SER A 30 16.28 11.36 -28.59
N GLY A 31 16.65 12.46 -27.93
CA GLY A 31 17.47 12.45 -26.73
C GLY A 31 16.84 11.63 -25.61
N LEU A 32 15.57 11.90 -25.29
CA LEU A 32 14.81 11.18 -24.28
C LEU A 32 14.73 9.67 -24.55
N HIS A 33 14.44 9.29 -25.80
CA HIS A 33 14.35 7.87 -26.19
C HIS A 33 15.70 7.16 -25.97
N THR A 34 16.80 7.85 -26.25
CA THR A 34 18.16 7.34 -26.01
C THR A 34 18.41 7.15 -24.52
N VAL A 35 18.00 8.10 -23.67
CA VAL A 35 18.13 8.02 -22.21
C VAL A 35 17.30 6.87 -21.63
N ILE A 36 16.04 6.73 -22.04
CA ILE A 36 15.15 5.68 -21.52
C ILE A 36 15.62 4.29 -21.96
N ASN A 37 15.98 4.11 -23.22
CA ASN A 37 16.55 2.84 -23.69
C ASN A 37 17.91 2.56 -23.03
N GLY A 38 18.67 3.62 -22.72
CA GLY A 38 19.90 3.53 -21.95
C GLY A 38 19.67 3.12 -20.49
N ALA A 39 18.55 3.53 -19.87
CA ALA A 39 18.23 3.25 -18.47
C ALA A 39 18.13 1.74 -18.17
N ALA A 40 17.71 0.93 -19.14
CA ALA A 40 17.74 -0.54 -19.05
C ALA A 40 19.15 -1.11 -18.77
N ARG A 41 20.23 -0.38 -19.12
CA ARG A 41 21.61 -0.77 -18.78
C ARG A 41 21.99 -0.44 -17.34
N TRP A 42 21.31 0.52 -16.71
CA TRP A 42 21.58 0.99 -15.36
C TRP A 42 20.68 0.32 -14.32
N VAL A 43 19.52 -0.20 -14.76
CA VAL A 43 18.56 -0.92 -13.92
C VAL A 43 18.54 -2.38 -14.37
N PRO A 44 19.25 -3.29 -13.66
CA PRO A 44 19.23 -4.71 -13.98
C PRO A 44 17.80 -5.25 -13.98
N GLY A 45 17.46 -6.02 -15.01
CA GLY A 45 16.14 -6.65 -15.13
C GLY A 45 15.04 -5.77 -15.69
N LEU A 46 15.29 -4.49 -15.99
CA LEU A 46 14.33 -3.62 -16.69
C LEU A 46 14.48 -3.76 -18.21
N ASP A 47 13.38 -4.06 -18.88
CA ASP A 47 13.26 -4.11 -20.34
C ASP A 47 12.06 -3.27 -20.78
N ILE A 48 12.21 -2.51 -21.86
CA ILE A 48 11.19 -1.59 -22.39
C ILE A 48 11.13 -1.80 -23.90
N ALA A 49 10.04 -2.40 -24.39
CA ALA A 49 9.90 -2.75 -25.80
C ALA A 49 9.80 -1.53 -26.73
N GLY A 50 9.23 -0.42 -26.26
CA GLY A 50 9.14 0.80 -27.06
C GLY A 50 8.82 2.05 -26.27
N VAL A 51 9.36 3.17 -26.74
CA VAL A 51 9.16 4.50 -26.20
C VAL A 51 8.58 5.38 -27.30
N SER A 52 7.53 6.14 -26.99
CA SER A 52 6.89 7.08 -27.92
C SER A 52 6.58 8.39 -27.22
N GLY A 53 6.62 9.48 -27.98
CA GLY A 53 6.35 10.83 -27.49
C GLY A 53 7.57 11.51 -26.86
N GLY A 54 7.32 12.50 -26.00
CA GLY A 54 8.34 13.34 -25.35
C GLY A 54 8.07 13.55 -23.86
N TRP A 55 8.81 14.42 -23.19
CA TRP A 55 8.65 14.67 -21.74
C TRP A 55 7.25 15.12 -21.31
N ARG A 56 6.48 15.72 -22.22
CA ARG A 56 5.10 16.17 -21.96
C ARG A 56 4.06 15.07 -22.11
N ASP A 57 4.37 14.08 -22.92
CA ASP A 57 3.47 13.01 -23.32
C ASP A 57 4.36 11.81 -23.63
N LEU A 58 4.62 11.03 -22.59
CA LEU A 58 5.50 9.88 -22.64
C LEU A 58 4.65 8.62 -22.61
N THR A 59 4.80 7.79 -23.63
CA THR A 59 4.16 6.48 -23.68
C THR A 59 5.22 5.40 -23.78
N LEU A 60 5.25 4.51 -22.79
CA LEU A 60 6.09 3.32 -22.75
C LEU A 60 5.23 2.10 -23.08
N LYS A 61 5.75 1.21 -23.91
CA LYS A 61 5.10 -0.05 -24.29
C LYS A 61 5.97 -1.22 -23.87
N GLY A 62 5.33 -2.26 -23.35
CA GLY A 62 5.98 -3.51 -22.95
C GLY A 62 7.09 -3.28 -21.93
N VAL A 63 6.77 -2.64 -20.80
CA VAL A 63 7.69 -2.48 -19.69
C VAL A 63 7.71 -3.78 -18.91
N LYS A 64 8.89 -4.37 -18.74
CA LYS A 64 9.11 -5.57 -17.96
C LYS A 64 10.20 -5.29 -16.94
N TYR A 65 10.01 -5.79 -15.74
CA TYR A 65 10.99 -5.64 -14.68
C TYR A 65 11.08 -6.92 -13.87
N GLN A 66 12.30 -7.41 -13.69
CA GLN A 66 12.56 -8.68 -13.01
C GLN A 66 13.64 -8.51 -11.95
N MET A 67 13.29 -8.90 -10.72
CA MET A 67 14.19 -9.06 -9.59
C MET A 67 13.93 -10.40 -8.90
N PRO A 68 14.86 -10.89 -8.06
CA PRO A 68 14.60 -12.07 -7.24
C PRO A 68 13.29 -11.92 -6.44
N GLY A 69 12.33 -12.82 -6.69
CA GLY A 69 11.01 -12.81 -6.05
C GLY A 69 10.01 -11.76 -6.54
N VAL A 70 10.33 -10.90 -7.52
CA VAL A 70 9.36 -9.93 -8.08
C VAL A 70 9.48 -9.84 -9.59
N THR A 71 8.37 -10.11 -10.29
CA THR A 71 8.25 -9.88 -11.73
C THR A 71 7.10 -8.90 -11.97
N VAL A 72 7.38 -7.81 -12.67
CA VAL A 72 6.40 -6.79 -13.06
C VAL A 72 6.37 -6.71 -14.57
N ASN A 73 5.20 -6.83 -15.16
CA ASN A 73 4.96 -6.58 -16.57
C ASN A 73 3.87 -5.50 -16.69
N ALA A 74 4.06 -4.55 -17.59
CA ALA A 74 3.05 -3.57 -17.94
C ALA A 74 2.99 -3.43 -19.46
N GLY A 75 1.81 -3.67 -20.03
CA GLY A 75 1.60 -3.58 -21.47
C GLY A 75 1.78 -2.16 -22.00
N GLN A 76 1.15 -1.18 -21.34
CA GLN A 76 1.28 0.23 -21.69
C GLN A 76 1.30 1.11 -20.45
N PHE A 77 2.22 2.07 -20.43
CA PHE A 77 2.27 3.15 -19.45
C PHE A 77 2.26 4.48 -20.20
N HIS A 78 1.40 5.40 -19.78
CA HIS A 78 1.29 6.72 -20.40
C HIS A 78 1.23 7.82 -19.34
N LEU A 79 2.08 8.83 -19.54
CA LEU A 79 2.23 9.97 -18.66
C LEU A 79 2.11 11.26 -19.49
N SER A 80 1.12 12.07 -19.16
CA SER A 80 0.91 13.40 -19.75
C SER A 80 1.06 14.49 -18.70
N LEU A 81 1.99 15.42 -18.96
CA LEU A 81 2.31 16.56 -18.11
C LEU A 81 1.88 17.87 -18.77
N ASP A 82 1.33 18.78 -17.96
CA ASP A 82 1.03 20.14 -18.40
C ASP A 82 2.17 21.09 -17.99
N LEU A 83 3.07 21.37 -18.94
CA LEU A 83 4.18 22.29 -18.72
C LEU A 83 3.75 23.75 -18.46
N SER A 84 2.50 24.12 -18.75
CA SER A 84 2.02 25.48 -18.50
C SER A 84 1.95 25.80 -17.00
N CYS A 85 1.78 24.79 -16.15
CA CYS A 85 1.74 24.93 -14.70
C CYS A 85 3.10 25.28 -14.07
N PHE A 86 4.23 24.87 -14.67
CA PHE A 86 5.56 25.24 -14.18
C PHE A 86 5.81 26.75 -14.19
N LYS A 87 5.18 27.49 -15.11
CA LYS A 87 5.24 28.96 -15.12
C LYS A 87 4.60 29.59 -13.88
N ARG A 88 3.72 28.86 -13.20
CA ARG A 88 3.00 29.27 -11.99
C ARG A 88 3.48 28.50 -10.74
N SER A 89 4.64 27.86 -10.82
CA SER A 89 5.22 27.05 -9.73
C SER A 89 4.28 25.93 -9.25
N SER A 90 3.57 25.27 -10.17
CA SER A 90 2.73 24.10 -9.84
C SER A 90 3.00 22.92 -10.78
N LEU A 91 2.76 21.70 -10.27
CA LEU A 91 2.91 20.47 -11.03
C LEU A 91 1.54 19.93 -11.42
N CYS A 92 1.28 19.85 -12.72
CA CYS A 92 0.01 19.37 -13.27
C CYS A 92 0.25 18.11 -14.11
N VAL A 93 -0.30 17.00 -13.66
CA VAL A 93 -0.34 15.73 -14.38
C VAL A 93 -1.74 15.58 -14.98
N ASN A 94 -1.83 15.61 -16.31
CA ASN A 94 -3.10 15.49 -17.02
C ASN A 94 -3.61 14.06 -17.02
N ALA A 95 -2.71 13.10 -17.27
CA ALA A 95 -3.03 11.69 -17.33
C ALA A 95 -1.85 10.86 -16.84
N LEU A 96 -2.10 9.94 -15.91
CA LEU A 96 -1.18 8.88 -15.53
C LEU A 96 -1.92 7.56 -15.69
N THR A 97 -1.65 6.82 -16.76
CA THR A 97 -2.40 5.60 -17.06
C THR A 97 -1.49 4.40 -17.21
N ALA A 98 -1.87 3.28 -16.60
CA ALA A 98 -1.23 1.99 -16.82
C ALA A 98 -2.28 0.96 -17.26
N GLN A 99 -1.90 0.12 -18.22
CA GLN A 99 -2.76 -0.90 -18.81
C GLN A 99 -2.02 -2.23 -18.85
N ASP A 100 -2.78 -3.31 -18.63
CA ASP A 100 -2.28 -4.69 -18.66
C ASP A 100 -1.08 -4.87 -17.72
N VAL A 101 -1.30 -4.56 -16.44
CA VAL A 101 -0.28 -4.64 -15.40
C VAL A 101 -0.37 -6.02 -14.74
N ASP A 102 0.71 -6.77 -14.77
CA ASP A 102 0.84 -8.09 -14.13
C ASP A 102 2.02 -8.07 -13.16
N VAL A 103 1.75 -8.25 -11.88
CA VAL A 103 2.76 -8.25 -10.82
C VAL A 103 2.73 -9.60 -10.12
N VAL A 104 3.83 -10.32 -10.15
CA VAL A 104 4.01 -11.58 -9.43
C VAL A 104 5.07 -11.40 -8.37
N VAL A 105 4.67 -11.57 -7.12
CA VAL A 105 5.52 -11.48 -5.94
C VAL A 105 5.59 -12.87 -5.30
N LYS A 106 6.82 -13.35 -5.12
CA LYS A 106 7.12 -14.60 -4.43
C LYS A 106 8.00 -14.28 -3.23
N THR A 107 7.39 -14.24 -2.06
CA THR A 107 8.07 -13.82 -0.82
C THR A 107 9.22 -14.77 -0.46
N LYS A 108 9.11 -16.05 -0.81
CA LYS A 108 10.12 -17.08 -0.55
C LYS A 108 11.44 -16.89 -1.31
N GLU A 109 11.41 -16.16 -2.42
CA GLU A 109 12.59 -15.89 -3.24
C GLU A 109 13.27 -14.56 -2.87
N MET A 110 12.71 -13.82 -1.91
CA MET A 110 13.27 -12.56 -1.42
C MET A 110 14.35 -12.81 -0.37
N THR A 111 15.45 -12.04 -0.45
CA THR A 111 16.45 -12.00 0.61
C THR A 111 15.84 -11.34 1.85
N PRO A 112 15.95 -11.92 3.05
CA PRO A 112 15.48 -11.27 4.28
C PRO A 112 16.21 -9.93 4.47
N SER A 113 15.47 -8.83 4.50
CA SER A 113 16.03 -7.52 4.84
C SER A 113 16.48 -7.53 6.31
N ALA A 114 17.64 -6.91 6.59
CA ALA A 114 18.06 -6.64 7.96
C ALA A 114 16.98 -5.79 8.66
N PRO A 115 16.66 -6.06 9.94
CA PRO A 115 15.73 -5.22 10.70
C PRO A 115 16.26 -3.78 10.72
N VAL A 116 15.55 -2.87 10.09
CA VAL A 116 15.81 -1.44 10.23
C VAL A 116 15.27 -1.07 11.61
N GLU A 117 16.14 -0.57 12.49
CA GLU A 117 15.70 0.04 13.75
C GLU A 117 14.71 1.16 13.40
N GLU A 118 13.43 0.96 13.72
CA GLU A 118 12.39 1.97 13.59
C GLU A 118 12.72 3.10 14.56
N THR A 119 13.52 4.06 14.10
CA THR A 119 13.59 5.37 14.71
C THR A 119 12.24 6.03 14.44
N GLY A 120 11.33 5.85 15.39
CA GLY A 120 9.98 6.41 15.37
C GLY A 120 10.05 7.93 15.48
N GLU A 121 10.44 8.60 14.40
CA GLU A 121 10.18 10.03 14.27
C GLU A 121 8.66 10.21 14.26
N PRO A 122 8.10 11.04 15.16
CA PRO A 122 6.67 11.27 15.20
C PRO A 122 6.20 11.83 13.85
N THR A 123 5.05 11.34 13.38
CA THR A 123 4.41 11.69 12.09
C THR A 123 4.58 13.17 11.77
N THR A 124 5.57 13.49 10.95
CA THR A 124 5.84 14.87 10.53
C THR A 124 4.67 15.34 9.66
N ASN A 125 4.22 16.58 9.88
CA ASN A 125 3.16 17.18 9.07
C ASN A 125 3.56 17.12 7.59
N LEU A 126 2.76 16.43 6.78
CA LEU A 126 3.06 16.24 5.37
C LEU A 126 2.47 17.43 4.62
N SER A 127 3.35 18.29 4.10
CA SER A 127 2.97 19.48 3.35
C SER A 127 3.72 19.55 2.03
N THR A 128 3.02 19.86 0.94
CA THR A 128 3.66 20.08 -0.36
C THR A 128 4.06 21.54 -0.51
N PRO A 129 5.33 21.86 -0.83
CA PRO A 129 5.77 23.24 -1.03
C PRO A 129 5.16 23.88 -2.29
N TYR A 130 4.79 23.07 -3.28
CA TYR A 130 4.16 23.50 -4.52
C TYR A 130 2.85 22.72 -4.73
N PRO A 131 1.79 23.35 -5.28
CA PRO A 131 0.55 22.65 -5.57
C PRO A 131 0.75 21.55 -6.61
N ILE A 132 0.22 20.36 -6.33
CA ILE A 132 0.25 19.20 -7.21
C ILE A 132 -1.19 18.86 -7.62
N THR A 133 -1.46 18.81 -8.92
CA THR A 133 -2.76 18.41 -9.45
C THR A 133 -2.61 17.21 -10.37
N LEU A 134 -3.25 16.11 -10.00
CA LEU A 134 -3.40 14.91 -10.79
C LEU A 134 -4.84 14.86 -11.31
N ARG A 135 -5.03 15.25 -12.58
CA ARG A 135 -6.38 15.31 -13.17
C ARG A 135 -6.98 13.92 -13.36
N MET A 136 -6.16 12.97 -13.78
CA MET A 136 -6.59 11.61 -14.02
C MET A 136 -5.44 10.62 -13.78
N LEU A 137 -5.71 9.62 -12.95
CA LEU A 137 -4.97 8.38 -12.86
C LEU A 137 -5.91 7.25 -13.25
N ALA A 138 -5.50 6.40 -14.18
CA ALA A 138 -6.28 5.25 -14.60
C ALA A 138 -5.44 3.97 -14.61
N LEU A 139 -5.94 2.91 -13.99
CA LEU A 139 -5.35 1.58 -14.07
C LEU A 139 -6.38 0.65 -14.69
N ASN A 140 -6.02 -0.04 -15.77
CA ASN A 140 -6.90 -0.97 -16.45
C ASN A 140 -6.26 -2.35 -16.53
N ASN A 141 -7.06 -3.38 -16.26
CA ASN A 141 -6.64 -4.79 -16.30
C ASN A 141 -5.36 -5.03 -15.49
N VAL A 142 -5.46 -4.84 -14.17
CA VAL A 142 -4.36 -5.09 -13.24
C VAL A 142 -4.54 -6.44 -12.59
N LYS A 143 -3.47 -7.24 -12.59
CA LYS A 143 -3.38 -8.54 -11.93
C LYS A 143 -2.17 -8.52 -11.01
N VAL A 144 -2.38 -8.83 -9.75
CA VAL A 144 -1.32 -8.92 -8.76
C VAL A 144 -1.44 -10.27 -8.07
N SER A 145 -0.40 -11.08 -8.15
CA SER A 145 -0.30 -12.36 -7.45
C SER A 145 0.78 -12.22 -6.38
N VAL A 146 0.41 -12.39 -5.12
CA VAL A 146 1.35 -12.43 -3.99
C VAL A 146 1.26 -13.80 -3.36
N ASP A 147 2.27 -14.65 -3.61
CA ASP A 147 2.26 -16.06 -3.24
C ASP A 147 0.96 -16.75 -3.71
N ASP A 148 0.08 -17.15 -2.78
CA ASP A 148 -1.20 -17.81 -3.07
C ASP A 148 -2.42 -16.86 -3.12
N THR A 149 -2.19 -15.55 -3.00
CA THR A 149 -3.24 -14.51 -3.06
C THR A 149 -3.27 -13.87 -4.44
N ALA A 150 -4.42 -13.93 -5.12
CA ALA A 150 -4.59 -13.30 -6.42
C ALA A 150 -5.55 -12.11 -6.33
N ILE A 151 -5.10 -10.95 -6.78
CA ILE A 151 -5.86 -9.70 -6.85
C ILE A 151 -6.02 -9.36 -8.33
N SER A 152 -7.25 -9.17 -8.79
CA SER A 152 -7.57 -8.74 -10.15
C SER A 152 -8.43 -7.49 -10.09
N LEU A 153 -8.11 -6.49 -10.90
CA LEU A 153 -8.80 -5.21 -10.93
C LEU A 153 -9.07 -4.85 -12.39
N GLY A 154 -10.36 -4.71 -12.73
CA GLY A 154 -10.79 -4.34 -14.07
C GLY A 154 -10.45 -2.89 -14.43
N GLU A 155 -10.98 -1.95 -13.65
CA GLU A 155 -10.77 -0.51 -13.86
C GLU A 155 -10.64 0.21 -12.52
N PHE A 156 -9.66 1.09 -12.41
CA PHE A 156 -9.54 2.05 -11.33
C PHE A 156 -9.25 3.42 -11.91
N ARG A 157 -10.09 4.41 -11.59
CA ARG A 157 -9.92 5.78 -12.05
C ARG A 157 -10.05 6.73 -10.89
N THR A 158 -9.11 7.65 -10.76
CA THR A 158 -9.13 8.66 -9.70
C THR A 158 -8.49 9.96 -10.20
N GLY A 159 -8.63 11.00 -9.41
CA GLY A 159 -7.85 12.22 -9.54
C GLY A 159 -7.58 12.77 -8.16
N ALA A 160 -6.56 13.60 -8.03
CA ALA A 160 -6.17 14.17 -6.75
C ALA A 160 -5.69 15.60 -6.93
N GLN A 161 -5.95 16.44 -5.94
CA GLN A 161 -5.38 17.77 -5.83
C GLN A 161 -4.78 17.91 -4.45
N TRP A 162 -3.51 18.30 -4.40
CA TRP A 162 -2.78 18.47 -3.16
C TRP A 162 -2.20 19.88 -3.11
N GLN A 163 -2.56 20.61 -2.06
CA GLN A 163 -2.03 21.92 -1.76
C GLN A 163 -1.77 22.03 -0.26
N GLU A 164 -0.55 22.39 0.12
CA GLU A 164 -0.12 22.46 1.52
C GLU A 164 -0.42 21.13 2.24
N ARG A 165 -1.30 21.17 3.25
CA ARG A 165 -1.74 19.99 4.01
C ARG A 165 -3.05 19.38 3.49
N ALA A 166 -3.72 20.03 2.54
CA ALA A 166 -5.03 19.60 2.05
C ALA A 166 -4.89 18.70 0.82
N LEU A 167 -5.24 17.43 0.96
CA LEU A 167 -5.36 16.45 -0.11
C LEU A 167 -6.84 16.24 -0.44
N THR A 168 -7.25 16.66 -1.63
CA THR A 168 -8.60 16.41 -2.15
C THR A 168 -8.56 15.30 -3.18
N LEU A 169 -9.20 14.17 -2.87
CA LEU A 169 -9.47 13.10 -3.82
C LEU A 169 -10.71 13.47 -4.65
N LEU A 170 -10.52 13.54 -5.97
CA LEU A 170 -11.58 13.68 -6.95
C LEU A 170 -12.38 12.36 -7.07
N PRO A 171 -13.55 12.36 -7.74
CA PRO A 171 -14.37 11.17 -7.88
C PRO A 171 -13.55 9.96 -8.34
N THR A 172 -13.51 8.95 -7.48
CA THR A 172 -12.74 7.72 -7.67
C THR A 172 -13.71 6.60 -8.01
N LYS A 173 -13.46 5.90 -9.11
CA LYS A 173 -14.25 4.76 -9.57
C LYS A 173 -13.40 3.50 -9.51
N ILE A 174 -13.97 2.44 -8.93
CA ILE A 174 -13.36 1.11 -8.84
C ILE A 174 -14.35 0.11 -9.43
N SER A 175 -13.97 -0.60 -10.49
CA SER A 175 -14.84 -1.57 -11.17
C SER A 175 -14.20 -2.95 -11.19
N SER A 176 -14.97 -3.98 -10.86
CA SER A 176 -14.57 -5.39 -10.99
C SER A 176 -13.27 -5.72 -10.24
N LEU A 177 -13.22 -5.40 -8.94
CA LEU A 177 -12.13 -5.81 -8.05
C LEU A 177 -12.42 -7.22 -7.53
N LEU A 178 -11.52 -8.16 -7.75
CA LEU A 178 -11.55 -9.51 -7.21
C LEU A 178 -10.32 -9.73 -6.36
N ILE A 179 -10.52 -10.14 -5.11
CA ILE A 179 -9.44 -10.56 -4.21
C ILE A 179 -9.71 -12.02 -3.85
N ALA A 180 -8.81 -12.91 -4.25
CA ALA A 180 -8.81 -14.32 -3.91
C ALA A 180 -7.74 -14.57 -2.86
N LEU A 181 -8.19 -14.80 -1.62
CA LEU A 181 -7.36 -15.20 -0.51
C LEU A 181 -7.13 -16.72 -0.55
N PRO A 182 -5.96 -17.20 -0.11
CA PRO A 182 -5.76 -18.61 0.13
C PRO A 182 -6.79 -19.10 1.14
N LYS A 183 -7.40 -20.24 0.86
CA LYS A 183 -8.30 -20.90 1.82
C LYS A 183 -7.47 -21.33 3.01
N THR A 184 -7.94 -21.04 4.21
CA THR A 184 -7.28 -21.53 5.42
C THR A 184 -7.32 -23.06 5.36
N PRO A 185 -6.19 -23.77 5.37
CA PRO A 185 -6.21 -25.22 5.52
C PRO A 185 -6.97 -25.54 6.81
N GLN A 186 -8.08 -26.25 6.70
CA GLN A 186 -8.72 -26.88 7.86
C GLN A 186 -7.71 -27.91 8.39
N ASN A 187 -6.93 -27.49 9.39
CA ASN A 187 -6.05 -28.20 10.31
C ASN A 187 -5.75 -29.70 10.02
N PRO A 188 -4.50 -30.12 10.24
CA PRO A 188 -4.29 -30.80 11.51
C PRO A 188 -3.17 -30.14 12.31
N LEU A 189 -3.34 -30.29 13.62
CA LEU A 189 -2.49 -29.80 14.68
C LEU A 189 -0.99 -29.94 14.34
N PRO A 190 -0.11 -29.05 14.84
CA PRO A 190 1.31 -29.37 14.85
C PRO A 190 1.51 -30.76 15.47
N GLU A 191 2.19 -31.65 14.73
CA GLU A 191 2.58 -33.02 15.08
C GLU A 191 3.54 -33.10 16.30
N ALA A 192 3.46 -32.15 17.23
CA ALA A 192 4.22 -32.12 18.48
C ALA A 192 3.39 -32.62 19.67
N VAL A 193 2.40 -33.50 19.47
CA VAL A 193 1.72 -34.21 20.57
C VAL A 193 1.32 -35.63 20.14
N GLN A 194 2.29 -36.56 20.21
CA GLN A 194 2.20 -37.92 20.79
C GLN A 194 3.43 -38.73 20.32
N PRO A 195 4.17 -39.39 21.23
CA PRO A 195 3.58 -40.34 22.17
C PRO A 195 4.08 -40.16 23.61
N VAL A 196 3.16 -39.88 24.54
CA VAL A 196 3.32 -40.26 25.96
C VAL A 196 2.15 -41.15 26.37
N VAL A 197 1.68 -41.99 25.45
CA VAL A 197 0.70 -43.04 25.72
C VAL A 197 1.36 -44.39 25.48
N GLU A 198 2.45 -44.68 26.17
CA GLU A 198 3.06 -46.03 26.12
C GLU A 198 3.85 -46.47 27.38
N VAL A 199 3.72 -45.77 28.52
CA VAL A 199 4.39 -46.19 29.78
C VAL A 199 3.40 -46.53 30.91
N ALA A 200 2.09 -46.32 30.76
CA ALA A 200 1.13 -46.50 31.85
C ALA A 200 0.28 -47.81 31.80
N LYS A 201 0.83 -48.92 31.27
CA LYS A 201 0.16 -50.24 31.35
C LYS A 201 1.15 -51.40 31.49
N LYS A 202 1.78 -51.50 32.66
CA LYS A 202 2.43 -52.66 33.30
C LYS A 202 3.13 -52.04 34.52
N VAL A 203 2.81 -52.32 35.78
CA VAL A 203 2.61 -53.60 36.45
C VAL A 203 1.79 -53.28 37.71
N GLY A 204 0.81 -54.12 38.02
CA GLY A 204 0.12 -54.06 39.31
C GLY A 204 0.97 -54.62 40.44
N GLU A 205 0.64 -54.13 41.64
CA GLU A 205 0.73 -54.83 42.92
C GLU A 205 1.99 -54.67 43.79
N LYS A 206 1.72 -54.09 44.98
CA LYS A 206 2.33 -54.24 46.33
C LYS A 206 3.01 -52.97 46.86
N VAL A 207 2.37 -52.20 47.75
CA VAL A 207 2.00 -52.41 49.18
C VAL A 207 2.99 -51.67 50.10
N ASP A 208 2.39 -50.85 50.97
CA ASP A 208 2.80 -50.32 52.28
C ASP A 208 3.77 -49.13 52.49
N GLU A 209 3.19 -48.17 53.25
CA GLU A 209 3.71 -47.41 54.40
C GLU A 209 4.56 -46.13 54.25
N ALA A 210 3.96 -45.08 54.82
CA ALA A 210 4.52 -44.13 55.79
C ALA A 210 5.25 -42.84 55.33
N ALA A 211 4.60 -41.73 55.71
CA ALA A 211 5.15 -40.55 56.39
C ALA A 211 5.58 -39.28 55.60
N LYS A 212 4.85 -38.20 55.96
CA LYS A 212 5.14 -36.75 56.02
C LYS A 212 4.74 -35.84 54.84
N PRO A 213 3.96 -34.76 55.11
CA PRO A 213 3.57 -33.77 54.11
C PRO A 213 4.63 -32.66 53.97
N ALA A 214 5.02 -32.34 52.74
CA ALA A 214 5.75 -31.12 52.38
C ALA A 214 4.74 -30.04 51.89
N PRO A 215 5.05 -28.74 52.06
CA PRO A 215 4.05 -27.67 52.05
C PRO A 215 3.59 -27.36 50.62
N GLN A 216 2.27 -27.29 50.43
CA GLN A 216 1.66 -26.78 49.21
C GLN A 216 1.97 -25.28 49.07
N PRO A 217 2.47 -24.80 47.91
CA PRO A 217 2.49 -23.39 47.61
C PRO A 217 1.03 -22.89 47.60
N GLU A 218 0.74 -21.85 48.37
CA GLU A 218 -0.56 -21.19 48.39
C GLU A 218 -0.94 -20.75 46.96
N GLU A 219 -1.81 -21.53 46.33
CA GLU A 219 -2.50 -21.13 45.11
C GLU A 219 -3.44 -19.99 45.49
N LYS A 220 -3.00 -18.75 45.18
CA LYS A 220 -3.85 -17.57 45.30
C LYS A 220 -5.21 -17.85 44.67
N PRO A 221 -6.33 -17.48 45.33
CA PRO A 221 -7.65 -17.79 44.84
C PRO A 221 -7.85 -17.23 43.42
N LEU A 222 -8.40 -18.04 42.51
CA LEU A 222 -8.66 -17.69 41.10
C LEU A 222 -9.33 -16.29 40.94
N GLY A 223 -10.13 -15.88 41.92
CA GLY A 223 -10.78 -14.58 41.96
C GLY A 223 -9.83 -13.39 42.07
N GLU A 224 -8.69 -13.53 42.75
CA GLU A 224 -7.65 -12.49 42.80
C GLU A 224 -6.85 -12.43 41.50
N THR A 225 -6.55 -13.58 40.89
CA THR A 225 -5.86 -13.65 39.60
C THR A 225 -6.69 -13.05 38.47
N LEU A 226 -8.02 -13.30 38.47
CA LEU A 226 -8.94 -12.68 37.53
C LEU A 226 -9.01 -11.16 37.75
N LYS A 227 -9.10 -10.69 39.00
CA LYS A 227 -9.08 -9.26 39.31
C LYS A 227 -7.79 -8.58 38.86
N GLU A 228 -6.64 -9.22 39.05
CA GLU A 228 -5.34 -8.72 38.60
C GLU A 228 -5.23 -8.68 37.06
N LEU A 229 -5.75 -9.69 36.36
CA LEU A 229 -5.78 -9.75 34.89
C LEU A 229 -6.66 -8.65 34.28
N PHE A 230 -7.76 -8.28 34.94
CA PHE A 230 -8.65 -7.20 34.49
C PHE A 230 -8.26 -5.82 35.04
N ALA A 231 -7.44 -5.74 36.10
CA ALA A 231 -6.88 -4.49 36.63
C ALA A 231 -5.76 -3.94 35.74
N LYS A 232 -5.10 -4.81 34.97
CA LYS A 232 -4.17 -4.40 33.92
C LYS A 232 -5.00 -3.93 32.72
N PRO A 233 -4.87 -2.68 32.26
CA PRO A 233 -5.59 -2.23 31.09
C PRO A 233 -5.25 -3.17 29.92
N LEU A 234 -6.27 -3.88 29.42
CA LEU A 234 -6.13 -4.92 28.38
C LEU A 234 -5.61 -4.35 27.05
N LEU A 235 -5.53 -3.04 26.94
CA LEU A 235 -5.08 -2.29 25.79
C LEU A 235 -3.99 -1.34 26.28
N PRO A 236 -2.74 -1.43 25.79
CA PRO A 236 -1.80 -0.33 25.96
C PRO A 236 -2.44 0.95 25.40
N ASP A 237 -2.15 2.10 26.03
CA ASP A 237 -2.59 3.39 25.52
C ASP A 237 -2.17 3.50 24.05
N LEU A 238 -3.15 3.61 23.14
CA LEU A 238 -2.85 3.76 21.73
C LEU A 238 -2.02 5.04 21.58
N PRO A 239 -0.89 5.00 20.86
CA PRO A 239 -0.12 6.20 20.59
C PRO A 239 -1.02 7.24 19.92
N ASP A 240 -0.82 8.51 20.26
CA ASP A 240 -1.51 9.65 19.64
C ASP A 240 -1.09 9.76 18.17
N ILE A 241 -1.69 8.93 17.30
CA ILE A 241 -1.46 8.98 15.86
C ILE A 241 -2.16 10.25 15.34
N ARG A 242 -1.38 11.28 15.07
CA ARG A 242 -1.83 12.50 14.41
C ARG A 242 -1.89 12.22 12.91
N LEU A 243 -3.04 12.46 12.28
CA LEU A 243 -3.11 12.46 10.81
C LEU A 243 -2.21 13.60 10.28
N PRO A 244 -1.23 13.31 9.43
CA PRO A 244 -0.25 14.32 8.98
C PRO A 244 -0.82 15.28 7.93
N LEU A 245 -1.99 14.98 7.36
CA LEU A 245 -2.66 15.76 6.31
C LEU A 245 -4.19 15.73 6.45
N ASP A 246 -4.83 16.75 5.90
CA ASP A 246 -6.28 16.89 5.82
C ASP A 246 -6.77 16.26 4.51
N ILE A 247 -7.69 15.29 4.60
CA ILE A 247 -8.15 14.51 3.45
C ILE A 247 -9.60 14.87 3.15
N THR A 248 -9.89 15.32 1.93
CA THR A 248 -11.26 15.46 1.43
C THR A 248 -11.51 14.44 0.35
N VAL A 249 -12.39 13.49 0.59
CA VAL A 249 -12.85 12.48 -0.37
C VAL A 249 -14.17 12.95 -0.96
N LYS A 250 -14.14 13.47 -2.20
CA LYS A 250 -15.38 13.93 -2.87
C LYS A 250 -16.35 12.78 -3.08
N GLU A 251 -15.86 11.68 -3.65
CA GLU A 251 -16.63 10.47 -3.88
C GLU A 251 -15.69 9.31 -4.19
N ILE A 252 -15.91 8.16 -3.56
CA ILE A 252 -15.38 6.87 -4.00
C ILE A 252 -16.58 5.99 -4.31
N SER A 253 -16.70 5.56 -5.56
CA SER A 253 -17.68 4.60 -6.01
C SER A 253 -17.00 3.29 -6.40
N GLY A 254 -17.56 2.18 -5.91
CA GLY A 254 -17.10 0.84 -6.22
C GLY A 254 -18.23 -0.01 -6.79
N GLU A 255 -17.95 -0.77 -7.85
CA GLU A 255 -18.90 -1.66 -8.50
C GLU A 255 -18.30 -3.08 -8.60
N GLN A 256 -19.10 -4.08 -8.23
CA GLN A 256 -18.73 -5.51 -8.34
C GLN A 256 -17.41 -5.85 -7.63
N LEU A 257 -17.30 -5.51 -6.35
CA LEU A 257 -16.13 -5.86 -5.54
C LEU A 257 -16.38 -7.25 -4.93
N ARG A 258 -15.50 -8.20 -5.20
CA ARG A 258 -15.63 -9.60 -4.80
C ARG A 258 -14.44 -10.03 -3.97
N LEU A 259 -14.71 -10.58 -2.80
CA LEU A 259 -13.73 -11.20 -1.93
C LEU A 259 -14.04 -12.70 -1.90
N THR A 260 -13.05 -13.52 -2.25
CA THR A 260 -13.15 -14.99 -2.26
C THR A 260 -12.08 -15.57 -1.34
N GLY A 261 -12.45 -16.55 -0.51
CA GLY A 261 -11.59 -17.18 0.49
C GLY A 261 -12.38 -18.27 1.21
N ASP A 262 -12.42 -18.22 2.54
CA ASP A 262 -13.29 -19.09 3.35
C ASP A 262 -14.77 -18.68 3.28
N THR A 263 -15.01 -17.38 3.05
CA THR A 263 -16.35 -16.83 2.81
C THR A 263 -16.33 -16.01 1.53
N GLU A 264 -17.39 -16.12 0.75
CA GLU A 264 -17.58 -15.30 -0.43
C GLU A 264 -18.40 -14.06 -0.07
N VAL A 265 -17.79 -12.89 -0.25
CA VAL A 265 -18.43 -11.60 -0.02
C VAL A 265 -18.49 -10.85 -1.34
N LEU A 266 -19.69 -10.47 -1.75
CA LEU A 266 -19.94 -9.68 -2.95
C LEU A 266 -20.53 -8.33 -2.56
N ILE A 267 -19.83 -7.26 -2.91
CA ILE A 267 -20.29 -5.89 -2.77
C ILE A 267 -20.70 -5.41 -4.18
N THR A 268 -22.01 -5.27 -4.39
CA THR A 268 -22.57 -4.82 -5.66
C THR A 268 -22.24 -3.35 -5.91
N SER A 269 -22.38 -2.51 -4.87
CA SER A 269 -22.13 -1.07 -4.95
C SER A 269 -21.58 -0.56 -3.62
N LEU A 270 -20.55 0.28 -3.70
CA LEU A 270 -19.97 1.01 -2.59
C LEU A 270 -19.97 2.50 -2.94
N LEU A 271 -20.36 3.35 -2.01
CA LEU A 271 -20.28 4.80 -2.12
C LEU A 271 -19.71 5.36 -0.81
N LEU A 272 -18.64 6.15 -0.90
CA LEU A 272 -18.00 6.78 0.25
C LEU A 272 -17.72 8.26 -0.02
N GLN A 273 -18.15 9.11 0.90
CA GLN A 273 -17.88 10.54 0.96
C GLN A 273 -17.46 10.88 2.39
N ALA A 274 -16.24 11.38 2.54
CA ALA A 274 -15.68 11.65 3.85
C ALA A 274 -14.71 12.83 3.77
N SER A 275 -14.57 13.56 4.86
CA SER A 275 -13.57 14.60 5.01
C SER A 275 -12.89 14.49 6.37
N THR A 276 -11.65 14.93 6.43
CA THR A 276 -10.85 15.01 7.64
C THR A 276 -10.18 16.36 7.65
N LYS A 277 -10.47 17.15 8.69
CA LYS A 277 -9.82 18.43 8.94
C LYS A 277 -9.45 18.55 10.40
N ASP A 278 -8.18 18.80 10.71
CA ASP A 278 -7.71 19.01 12.08
C ASP A 278 -8.17 17.89 13.04
N GLN A 279 -7.99 16.63 12.62
CA GLN A 279 -8.43 15.41 13.33
C GLN A 279 -9.95 15.25 13.46
N HIS A 280 -10.78 16.10 12.87
CA HIS A 280 -12.23 15.90 12.81
C HIS A 280 -12.57 15.14 11.53
N ILE A 281 -12.96 13.88 11.70
CA ILE A 281 -13.45 13.02 10.65
C ILE A 281 -14.96 13.26 10.51
N GLN A 282 -15.39 13.63 9.32
CA GLN A 282 -16.78 13.74 8.93
C GLN A 282 -17.05 12.71 7.84
N LEU A 283 -17.97 11.79 8.12
CA LEU A 283 -18.48 10.80 7.20
C LEU A 283 -19.84 11.28 6.70
N ASP A 284 -19.85 11.85 5.50
CA ASP A 284 -21.04 12.43 4.87
C ASP A 284 -21.95 11.36 4.30
N ASN A 285 -21.35 10.36 3.64
CA ASN A 285 -22.06 9.21 3.16
C ASN A 285 -21.17 7.97 3.13
N PHE A 286 -21.69 6.85 3.60
CA PHE A 286 -21.08 5.54 3.43
C PHE A 286 -22.18 4.54 3.19
N ASP A 287 -22.37 4.15 1.94
CA ASP A 287 -23.37 3.18 1.54
C ASP A 287 -22.68 1.97 0.92
N VAL A 288 -23.01 0.78 1.43
CA VAL A 288 -22.54 -0.49 0.90
C VAL A 288 -23.76 -1.36 0.64
N LYS A 289 -23.90 -1.81 -0.61
CA LYS A 289 -24.95 -2.73 -1.04
C LYS A 289 -24.34 -4.07 -1.37
N SER A 290 -24.81 -5.10 -0.68
CA SER A 290 -24.42 -6.50 -0.89
C SER A 290 -25.69 -7.37 -0.97
N PRO A 291 -25.65 -8.55 -1.61
CA PRO A 291 -26.77 -9.50 -1.57
C PRO A 291 -27.18 -9.92 -0.15
N GLN A 292 -26.25 -9.85 0.81
CA GLN A 292 -26.46 -10.20 2.21
C GLN A 292 -27.10 -9.05 3.02
N GLY A 293 -27.25 -7.87 2.43
CA GLY A 293 -27.86 -6.70 3.05
C GLY A 293 -27.20 -5.38 2.67
N THR A 294 -27.82 -4.30 3.12
CA THR A 294 -27.33 -2.94 2.91
C THR A 294 -26.82 -2.34 4.21
N LEU A 295 -25.69 -1.64 4.15
CA LEU A 295 -25.12 -0.89 5.26
C LEU A 295 -25.03 0.58 4.86
N SER A 296 -25.61 1.45 5.67
CA SER A 296 -25.49 2.91 5.52
C SER A 296 -24.96 3.51 6.81
N ALA A 297 -23.91 4.33 6.75
CA ALA A 297 -23.33 5.00 7.90
C ALA A 297 -23.06 6.48 7.60
N ARG A 298 -23.36 7.32 8.60
CA ARG A 298 -23.09 8.76 8.59
C ARG A 298 -22.73 9.20 9.99
N GLY A 299 -21.83 10.16 10.12
CA GLY A 299 -21.42 10.64 11.44
C GLY A 299 -20.23 11.58 11.41
N ARG A 300 -19.97 12.20 12.56
CA ARG A 300 -18.79 13.03 12.77
C ARG A 300 -18.09 12.57 14.02
N ARG A 301 -16.76 12.56 14.01
CA ARG A 301 -15.97 12.14 15.15
C ARG A 301 -14.61 12.84 15.16
N ARG A 302 -14.12 13.14 16.35
CA ARG A 302 -12.75 13.63 16.56
C ARG A 302 -11.81 12.46 16.79
N TRP A 303 -10.67 12.47 16.11
CA TRP A 303 -9.53 11.57 16.30
C TRP A 303 -8.58 12.13 17.39
N PRO A 304 -7.93 11.31 18.23
CA PRO A 304 -7.96 9.85 18.29
C PRO A 304 -9.29 9.30 18.83
N ALA A 305 -9.76 8.21 18.23
CA ALA A 305 -11.04 7.60 18.54
C ALA A 305 -10.95 6.71 19.80
N THR A 306 -10.87 7.29 20.99
CA THR A 306 -11.29 6.55 22.19
C THR A 306 -12.82 6.41 22.17
N GLY A 307 -13.32 5.19 21.94
CA GLY A 307 -14.76 4.85 22.04
C GLY A 307 -15.36 4.07 20.86
N ARG A 308 -16.47 3.38 21.13
CA ARG A 308 -17.14 2.41 20.26
C ARG A 308 -17.82 3.07 19.04
N TRP A 309 -17.61 2.52 17.84
CA TRP A 309 -18.34 2.90 16.63
C TRP A 309 -19.85 2.67 16.83
N ARG A 310 -20.70 3.68 16.57
CA ARG A 310 -22.15 3.50 16.48
C ARG A 310 -22.51 3.05 15.07
N TRP A 311 -22.51 1.74 14.85
CA TRP A 311 -23.01 1.12 13.63
C TRP A 311 -24.52 1.00 13.71
N TRP A 312 -25.24 1.57 12.75
CA TRP A 312 -26.66 1.29 12.56
C TRP A 312 -26.74 0.23 11.45
N ARG A 313 -27.00 -1.03 11.83
CA ARG A 313 -27.37 -2.07 10.85
C ARG A 313 -28.87 -1.94 10.60
N THR A 314 -29.26 -1.38 9.46
CA THR A 314 -30.60 -1.58 8.94
C THR A 314 -30.59 -2.85 8.10
N ALA A 315 -30.84 -3.99 8.73
CA ALA A 315 -31.23 -5.19 8.00
C ALA A 315 -32.65 -4.94 7.47
N ARG A 316 -32.80 -4.91 6.15
CA ARG A 316 -34.08 -5.09 5.46
C ARG A 316 -33.88 -6.18 4.44
#